data_AF-A0A6A4YYN7-F1
#
_entry.id   AF-A0A6A4YYN7-F1
#
_cell.length_a   1.000
_cell.length_b   1.000
_cell.length_c   1.000
_cell.angle_alpha   90.00
_cell.angle_beta   90.00
_cell.angle_gamma   90.00
#
_symmetry.space_group_name_H-M   'P 1'
#
loop_
_entity.id
_entity.type
_entity.pdbx_description
1 polymer ?
#
loop_
_entity_poly.entity_id
_entity_poly.type
_entity_poly.pdbx_seq_one_letter_code
_entity_poly.pdbx_strand_id
1 'polypeptide(L)'
;MEWREFALTGSMLDVYNLDKKKTHSFRASEVTIADMSSEGLYSLDVNGQRQLVLRVSSQSRLTKFLHVLVLAATTSQWTPPVVDVLTSLLSVATDIVEADARSPTKEVNVSTVSIDHVQAHLVDMHAMYQLQATCSTMEQ
;
A
#
# COMPACT_ATOMS: atom_id res chain seq x y z
N MET A 1 2.19 11.28 13.81
CA MET A 1 2.39 11.34 12.34
C MET A 1 1.04 11.15 11.70
N GLU A 2 0.67 12.02 10.78
CA GLU A 2 -0.64 11.96 10.11
C GLU A 2 -0.49 11.28 8.75
N TRP A 3 -1.51 10.53 8.35
CA TRP A 3 -1.56 9.93 7.01
C TRP A 3 -1.77 11.01 5.96
N ARG A 4 -0.97 10.94 4.89
CA ARG A 4 -1.08 11.81 3.73
C ARG A 4 -1.07 10.98 2.47
N GLU A 5 -1.83 11.43 1.48
CA GLU A 5 -1.89 10.83 0.16
C GLU A 5 -0.99 11.61 -0.80
N PHE A 6 -0.19 10.88 -1.58
CA PHE A 6 0.71 11.43 -2.58
C PHE A 6 0.17 11.01 -3.95
N ALA A 7 -0.28 11.99 -4.75
CA ALA A 7 -0.75 11.74 -6.10
C ALA A 7 0.20 12.39 -7.11
N LEU A 8 0.72 11.58 -8.02
CA LEU A 8 1.56 12.05 -9.10
C LEU A 8 0.72 12.15 -10.38
N THR A 9 0.45 13.38 -10.83
CA THR A 9 -0.36 13.65 -12.03
C THR A 9 0.51 14.34 -13.07
N GLY A 10 0.90 13.61 -14.11
CA GLY A 10 1.88 14.09 -15.09
C GLY A 10 3.23 14.35 -14.42
N SER A 11 3.67 15.61 -14.41
CA SER A 11 4.92 16.05 -13.78
C SER A 11 4.72 16.76 -12.42
N MET A 12 3.51 16.71 -11.86
CA MET A 12 3.18 17.35 -10.58
C MET A 12 2.91 16.31 -9.50
N LEU A 13 3.57 16.47 -8.36
CA LEU A 13 3.35 15.72 -7.13
C LEU A 13 2.46 16.55 -6.19
N ASP A 14 1.22 16.12 -6.03
CA ASP A 14 0.28 16.71 -5.11
C ASP A 14 0.20 15.89 -3.82
N VAL A 15 0.13 16.58 -2.68
CA VAL A 15 -0.01 15.96 -1.36
C VAL A 15 -1.35 16.37 -0.77
N TYR A 16 -2.12 15.39 -0.32
CA TYR A 16 -3.44 15.57 0.26
C TYR A 16 -3.45 15.09 1.71
N ASN A 17 -4.23 15.78 2.53
CA ASN A 17 -4.61 15.27 3.85
C ASN A 17 -5.77 14.26 3.73
N LEU A 18 -6.08 13.58 4.84
CA LEU A 18 -7.21 12.65 4.94
C LEU A 18 -8.55 13.26 4.50
N ASP A 19 -8.75 14.56 4.72
CA ASP A 19 -9.94 15.31 4.28
C ASP A 19 -9.97 15.61 2.76
N LYS A 20 -9.09 14.96 1.97
CA LYS A 20 -8.89 15.20 0.52
C LYS A 20 -8.53 16.65 0.18
N LYS A 21 -8.15 17.44 1.17
CA LYS A 21 -7.64 18.81 0.97
C LYS A 21 -6.19 18.74 0.51
N LYS A 22 -5.91 19.35 -0.65
CA LYS A 22 -4.55 19.53 -1.15
C LYS A 22 -3.77 20.45 -0.21
N THR A 23 -2.67 19.97 0.34
CA THR A 23 -1.78 20.72 1.23
C THR A 23 -0.53 21.21 0.52
N HIS A 24 0.03 20.39 -0.36
CA HIS A 24 1.22 20.74 -1.11
C HIS A 24 1.09 20.33 -2.58
N SER A 25 1.83 21.03 -3.44
CA SER A 25 1.89 20.79 -4.87
C SER A 25 3.30 21.13 -5.33
N PHE A 26 4.02 20.15 -5.85
CA PHE A 26 5.42 20.26 -6.22
C PHE A 26 5.63 19.77 -7.64
N ARG A 27 6.62 20.32 -8.34
CA ARG A 27 7.06 19.74 -9.61
C ARG A 27 7.95 18.54 -9.33
N ALA A 28 7.70 17.41 -9.98
CA ALA A 28 8.46 16.17 -9.80
C ALA A 28 9.98 16.35 -10.00
N SER A 29 10.39 17.23 -10.92
CA SER A 29 11.80 17.55 -11.17
C SER A 29 12.53 18.25 -10.02
N GLU A 30 11.78 18.82 -9.08
CA GLU A 30 12.31 19.58 -7.94
C GLU A 30 12.28 18.76 -6.65
N VAL A 31 11.65 17.58 -6.67
CA VAL A 31 11.44 16.72 -5.51
C VAL A 31 12.54 15.67 -5.44
N THR A 32 13.19 15.58 -4.29
CA THR A 32 14.13 14.53 -3.94
C THR A 32 13.68 13.87 -2.65
N ILE A 33 13.71 12.54 -2.60
CA ILE A 33 13.45 11.79 -1.37
C ILE A 33 14.75 11.10 -0.95
N ALA A 34 15.25 11.43 0.24
CA ALA A 34 16.50 10.93 0.77
C ALA A 34 16.28 10.18 2.09
N ASP A 35 17.08 9.13 2.32
CA ASP A 35 17.08 8.39 3.58
C ASP A 35 17.68 9.25 4.69
N MET A 36 17.04 9.30 5.85
CA MET A 36 17.50 10.07 7.02
C MET A 36 18.31 9.24 8.02
N SER A 37 18.80 8.06 7.63
CA SER A 37 19.63 7.17 8.45
C SER A 37 18.96 6.71 9.76
N SER A 38 17.65 6.89 9.87
CA SER A 38 16.81 6.50 10.99
C SER A 38 15.74 5.55 10.49
N GLU A 39 15.48 4.46 11.23
CA GLU A 39 14.73 3.29 10.73
C GLU A 39 13.41 3.65 10.03
N GLY A 40 13.44 3.63 8.69
CA GLY A 40 12.27 3.86 7.84
C GLY A 40 11.81 5.33 7.72
N LEU A 41 12.67 6.30 8.05
CA LEU A 41 12.39 7.73 7.88
C LEU A 41 13.12 8.31 6.68
N TYR A 42 12.36 9.07 5.88
CA TYR A 42 12.83 9.70 4.65
C TYR A 42 12.50 11.19 4.66
N SER A 43 13.40 12.05 4.18
CA SER A 43 13.09 13.45 3.92
C SER A 43 12.57 13.60 2.50
N LEU A 44 11.48 14.34 2.35
CA LEU A 44 11.07 14.90 1.06
C LEU A 44 11.59 16.33 1.02
N ASP A 45 12.58 16.54 0.17
CA ASP A 45 13.25 17.81 -0.04
C ASP A 45 12.80 18.37 -1.40
N VAL A 46 12.44 19.65 -1.44
CA VAL A 46 12.07 20.36 -2.67
C VAL A 46 13.06 21.48 -2.87
N ASN A 47 13.75 21.50 -4.02
CA ASN A 47 14.83 22.44 -4.30
C ASN A 47 15.91 22.48 -3.19
N GLY A 48 16.21 21.32 -2.60
CA GLY A 48 17.18 21.18 -1.51
C GLY A 48 16.68 21.65 -0.13
N GLN A 49 15.43 22.11 -0.01
CA GLN A 49 14.80 22.44 1.26
C GLN A 49 13.85 21.35 1.72
N ARG A 50 14.03 20.90 2.97
CA ARG A 50 13.16 19.89 3.58
C ARG A 50 11.74 20.41 3.76
N GLN A 51 10.79 19.74 3.11
CA GLN A 51 9.37 20.05 3.22
C GLN A 51 8.66 19.09 4.16
N LEU A 52 8.92 17.78 4.02
CA LEU A 52 8.23 16.75 4.80
C LEU A 52 9.19 15.67 5.28
N VAL A 53 8.83 15.02 6.39
CA VAL A 53 9.46 13.79 6.84
C VAL A 53 8.43 12.68 6.71
N LEU A 54 8.78 11.66 5.94
CA LEU A 54 7.93 10.53 5.60
C LEU A 54 8.36 9.34 6.42
N ARG A 55 7.38 8.60 6.96
CA ARG A 55 7.61 7.26 7.49
C ARG A 55 7.15 6.26 6.44
N VAL A 56 8.08 5.47 5.93
CA VAL A 56 7.83 4.51 4.87
C VAL A 56 7.75 3.12 5.47
N SER A 57 6.58 2.49 5.38
CA SER A 57 6.34 1.15 5.94
C SER A 57 6.75 0.01 5.00
N SER A 58 6.99 0.28 3.72
CA SER A 58 7.32 -0.73 2.70
C SER A 58 8.38 -0.19 1.75
N GLN A 59 9.53 -0.88 1.67
CA GLN A 59 10.64 -0.47 0.81
C GLN A 59 10.32 -0.71 -0.66
N SER A 60 9.56 -1.76 -0.98
CA SER A 60 9.12 -2.00 -2.36
C SER A 60 8.22 -0.87 -2.85
N ARG A 61 7.29 -0.37 -2.02
CA ARG A 61 6.45 0.79 -2.36
C ARG A 61 7.28 2.04 -2.59
N LEU A 62 8.25 2.33 -1.73
CA LEU A 62 9.14 3.47 -1.91
C LEU A 62 9.96 3.35 -3.19
N THR A 63 10.55 2.19 -3.46
CA THR A 63 11.35 1.96 -4.67
C THR A 63 10.52 2.17 -5.94
N LYS A 64 9.30 1.63 -5.99
CA LYS A 64 8.35 1.84 -7.10
C LYS A 64 7.99 3.32 -7.24
N PHE A 65 7.69 3.98 -6.13
CA PHE A 65 7.35 5.39 -6.13
C PHE A 65 8.50 6.28 -6.61
N LEU A 66 9.73 6.04 -6.13
CA LEU A 66 10.94 6.74 -6.57
C LEU A 66 11.19 6.55 -8.07
N HIS A 67 11.03 5.33 -8.56
CA HIS A 67 11.18 5.04 -9.98
C HIS A 67 10.19 5.85 -10.82
N VAL A 68 8.93 5.86 -10.43
CA VAL A 68 7.87 6.63 -11.10
C VAL A 68 8.09 8.14 -10.98
N LEU A 69 8.58 8.63 -9.84
CA LEU A 69 8.92 10.03 -9.62
C LEU A 69 10.04 10.50 -10.56
N VAL A 70 11.08 9.68 -10.77
CA VAL A 70 12.17 9.95 -11.73
C VAL A 70 11.65 9.99 -13.17
N LEU A 71 10.77 9.07 -13.53
CA LEU A 71 10.15 9.06 -14.87
C LEU A 71 9.28 10.31 -15.10
N ALA A 72 8.51 10.74 -14.11
CA ALA A 72 7.71 11.96 -14.17
C ALA A 72 8.54 13.25 -14.17
N ALA A 73 9.69 13.24 -13.50
CA ALA A 73 10.65 14.35 -13.51
C ALA A 73 11.31 14.54 -14.89
N THR A 74 11.55 13.46 -15.61
CA THR A 74 12.26 13.47 -16.90
C THR A 74 11.32 13.60 -18.11
N THR A 75 10.03 13.27 -17.95
CA THR A 75 9.07 13.23 -19.05
C THR A 75 7.92 14.22 -18.82
N SER A 76 7.77 15.21 -19.70
CA SER A 76 6.70 16.23 -19.59
C SER A 76 5.29 15.70 -19.84
N GLN A 77 5.16 14.60 -20.59
CA GLN A 77 3.91 13.90 -20.88
C GLN A 77 3.88 12.51 -20.24
N TRP A 78 4.37 12.39 -19.01
CA TRP A 78 4.34 11.12 -18.30
C TRP A 78 2.90 10.61 -18.18
N THR A 79 2.68 9.37 -18.63
CA THR A 79 1.45 8.62 -18.41
C THR A 79 1.79 7.37 -17.61
N PRO A 80 0.93 6.95 -16.67
CA PRO A 80 1.18 5.76 -15.88
C PRO A 80 1.36 4.55 -16.80
N PRO A 81 2.37 3.70 -16.58
CA PRO A 81 2.48 2.46 -17.33
C PRO A 81 1.23 1.61 -17.09
N VAL A 82 0.69 1.01 -18.15
CA VAL A 82 -0.45 0.09 -18.05
C VAL A 82 0.00 -1.13 -17.27
N VAL A 83 -0.47 -1.26 -16.03
CA VAL A 83 -0.15 -2.41 -15.16
C VAL A 83 -1.19 -3.49 -15.39
N ASP A 84 -0.74 -4.70 -15.73
CA ASP A 84 -1.63 -5.85 -15.81
C ASP A 84 -2.17 -6.22 -14.40
N VAL A 85 -3.34 -6.86 -14.36
CA VAL A 85 -4.05 -7.21 -13.11
C VAL A 85 -3.23 -8.12 -12.20
N LEU A 86 -2.43 -9.02 -12.77
CA LEU A 86 -1.57 -9.95 -12.02
C LEU A 86 -0.40 -9.22 -11.36
N THR A 87 0.24 -8.29 -12.05
CA THR A 87 1.31 -7.42 -11.55
C THR A 87 0.77 -6.49 -10.45
N SER A 88 -0.48 -6.04 -10.57
CA SER A 88 -1.18 -5.29 -9.52
C SER A 88 -1.40 -6.15 -8.26
N LEU A 89 -1.93 -7.38 -8.42
CA LEU A 89 -2.15 -8.32 -7.32
C LEU A 89 -0.85 -8.74 -6.64
N LEU A 90 0.21 -8.99 -7.43
CA LEU A 90 1.53 -9.35 -6.90
C LEU A 90 2.13 -8.17 -6.11
N SER A 91 1.97 -6.95 -6.62
CA SER A 91 2.39 -5.73 -5.92
C SER A 91 1.67 -5.58 -4.59
N VAL A 92 0.36 -5.77 -4.55
CA VAL A 92 -0.43 -5.71 -3.32
C VAL A 92 0.00 -6.79 -2.33
N ALA A 93 0.24 -8.02 -2.80
CA ALA A 93 0.73 -9.10 -1.95
C ALA A 93 2.11 -8.78 -1.35
N THR A 94 3.05 -8.25 -2.14
CA THR A 94 4.36 -7.78 -1.64
C THR A 94 4.18 -6.67 -0.61
N ASP A 95 3.31 -5.71 -0.89
CA ASP A 95 3.07 -4.56 -0.02
C ASP A 95 2.46 -4.96 1.33
N ILE A 96 1.58 -5.97 1.34
CA ILE A 96 0.96 -6.56 2.54
C ILE A 96 2.01 -7.29 3.37
N VAL A 97 2.80 -8.18 2.76
CA VAL A 97 3.86 -8.94 3.46
C VAL A 97 4.90 -8.01 4.08
N GLU A 98 5.29 -6.95 3.36
CA GLU A 98 6.23 -5.96 3.89
C GLU A 98 5.65 -5.10 5.02
N ALA A 99 4.34 -4.80 4.97
CA ALA A 99 3.68 -4.07 6.04
C ALA A 99 3.46 -4.93 7.29
N ASP A 100 3.13 -6.21 7.12
CA ASP A 100 2.92 -7.15 8.22
C ASP A 100 4.23 -7.49 8.95
N ALA A 101 5.35 -7.52 8.21
CA ALA A 101 6.69 -7.66 8.79
C ALA A 101 7.11 -6.50 9.71
N ARG A 102 6.38 -5.37 9.69
CA ARG A 102 6.60 -4.24 10.60
C ARG A 102 5.41 -4.12 11.54
N SER A 103 5.53 -4.77 12.70
CA SER A 103 4.49 -4.84 13.72
C SER A 103 3.80 -3.49 13.97
N PRO A 104 2.45 -3.45 14.09
CA PRO A 104 1.75 -2.28 14.59
C PRO A 104 2.28 -1.91 15.97
N THR A 105 2.50 -0.62 16.19
CA THR A 105 2.88 -0.09 17.50
C THR A 105 1.69 -0.26 18.44
N LYS A 106 1.69 -1.33 19.25
CA LYS A 106 0.95 -1.64 20.50
C LYS A 106 -0.52 -1.18 20.73
N GLU A 107 -1.22 -0.55 19.79
CA GLU A 107 -2.55 0.04 20.01
C GLU A 107 -3.58 -0.32 18.92
N VAL A 108 -3.32 -1.37 18.13
CA VAL A 108 -4.36 -1.91 17.24
C VAL A 108 -4.79 -3.25 17.81
N ASN A 109 -6.06 -3.35 18.20
CA ASN A 109 -6.66 -4.65 18.52
C ASN A 109 -6.52 -5.55 17.30
N VAL A 110 -5.58 -6.48 17.38
CA VAL A 110 -5.42 -7.52 16.38
C VAL A 110 -6.62 -8.45 16.51
N SER A 111 -7.20 -8.85 15.39
CA SER A 111 -8.28 -9.84 15.39
C SER A 111 -7.81 -11.08 16.17
N THR A 112 -8.61 -11.53 17.14
CA THR A 112 -8.34 -12.76 17.90
C THR A 112 -8.61 -14.03 17.09
N VAL A 113 -9.01 -13.87 15.83
CA VAL A 113 -9.24 -14.97 14.89
C VAL A 113 -7.89 -15.50 14.41
N SER A 114 -7.48 -16.66 14.92
CA SER A 114 -6.32 -17.41 14.44
C SER A 114 -6.65 -18.16 13.14
N ILE A 115 -5.60 -18.63 12.47
CA ILE A 115 -5.72 -19.54 11.30
C ILE A 115 -6.55 -20.78 11.66
N ASP A 116 -6.41 -21.29 12.90
CA ASP A 116 -7.16 -22.45 13.39
C ASP A 116 -8.67 -22.17 13.44
N HIS A 117 -9.09 -20.96 13.81
CA HIS A 117 -10.51 -20.58 13.79
C HIS A 117 -11.07 -20.55 12.36
N VAL A 118 -10.27 -20.08 11.38
CA VAL A 118 -10.67 -20.07 9.98
C VAL A 118 -10.76 -21.50 9.42
N GLN A 119 -9.80 -22.36 9.75
CA GLN A 119 -9.80 -23.76 9.31
C GLN A 119 -10.96 -24.55 9.92
N ALA A 120 -11.24 -24.39 11.21
CA ALA A 120 -12.38 -25.01 11.86
C ALA A 120 -13.70 -24.61 11.18
N HIS A 121 -13.87 -23.32 10.89
CA HIS A 121 -15.08 -22.84 10.22
C HIS A 121 -15.24 -23.39 8.79
N LEU A 122 -14.13 -23.51 8.04
CA LEU A 122 -14.15 -24.11 6.70
C LEU A 122 -14.50 -25.61 6.74
N VAL A 123 -14.01 -26.33 7.75
CA VAL A 123 -14.38 -27.74 7.98
C VAL A 123 -15.87 -27.86 8.30
N ASP A 124 -16.40 -26.99 9.16
CA ASP A 124 -17.82 -26.97 9.51
C ASP A 124 -18.72 -26.66 8.30
N MET A 125 -18.34 -25.67 7.48
CA MET A 125 -19.07 -25.39 6.24
C MET A 125 -19.03 -26.57 5.28
N HIS A 126 -17.87 -27.22 5.11
CA HIS A 126 -17.75 -28.38 4.24
C HIS A 126 -18.65 -29.53 4.70
N ALA A 127 -18.70 -29.79 6.01
CA ALA A 127 -19.60 -30.78 6.59
C ALA A 127 -21.08 -30.44 6.34
N MET A 128 -21.47 -29.17 6.45
CA MET A 128 -22.83 -28.72 6.15
C MET A 128 -23.20 -28.93 4.67
N TYR A 129 -22.31 -28.62 3.73
CA TYR A 129 -22.55 -28.85 2.30
C TYR A 129 -22.62 -30.34 1.96
N GLN A 130 -21.80 -31.18 2.59
CA GLN A 130 -21.87 -32.63 2.43
C GLN A 130 -23.17 -33.21 2.98
N LEU A 131 -23.66 -32.70 4.11
CA LEU A 131 -24.96 -33.10 4.65
C LEU A 131 -26.09 -32.69 3.71
N GLN A 132 -26.08 -31.47 3.19
CA GLN A 132 -27.07 -31.00 2.21
C GLN A 132 -27.06 -31.87 0.95
N ALA A 133 -25.88 -32.22 0.43
CA ALA A 133 -25.76 -33.13 -0.70
C ALA A 133 -26.37 -34.50 -0.37
N THR A 134 -26.07 -35.05 0.80
CA THR A 134 -26.59 -36.37 1.23
C THR A 134 -28.11 -36.37 1.40
N CYS A 135 -28.68 -35.34 2.04
CA CYS A 135 -30.14 -35.20 2.19
C CYS A 135 -30.84 -34.96 0.84
N SER A 136 -30.25 -34.16 -0.06
CA SER A 136 -30.78 -33.95 -1.41
C SER A 136 -30.77 -35.21 -2.27
N THR A 137 -29.92 -36.19 -1.94
CA THR A 137 -29.81 -37.47 -2.67
C THR A 137 -30.79 -38.52 -2.12
N MET A 138 -31.31 -38.36 -0.90
CA MET A 138 -32.28 -39.29 -0.29
C MET A 138 -33.76 -38.91 -0.54
N GLU A 139 -34.02 -37.73 -1.11
CA GLU A 139 -35.36 -37.25 -1.48
C GLU A 139 -35.71 -37.50 -2.98
N GLN A 140 -34.94 -38.35 -3.67
CA GLN A 140 -35.26 -38.90 -5.01
C GLN A 140 -35.63 -40.38 -4.91
#